data_AF-A0AA96X1L9-F1
#
_entry.id   AF-A0AA96X1L9-F1
#
_cell.length_a   1.000
_cell.length_b   1.000
_cell.length_c   1.000
_cell.angle_alpha   90.00
_cell.angle_beta   90.00
_cell.angle_gamma   90.00
#
_symmetry.space_group_name_H-M   'P 1'
#
loop_
_entity.id
_entity.type
_entity.pdbx_description
1 polymer ?
#
loop_
_entity_poly.entity_id
_entity_poly.type
_entity_poly.pdbx_seq_one_letter_code
_entity_poly.pdbx_strand_id
1 'polypeptide(L)'
;MTRLGTSKILAIAPLGLISLLWLGGQTALKAQVTPPPETLTVPLNTVGTTILYVNPARGTDQTTAGRTEAVPFKTLKFALDQATAGTIVQLAPGTYNLQSGEVFPLIVKAGVTVRGDEATKGQSTIIQGGGDIISRSFAKQNVSMWLAQGSQVRGVTVTNENSRGTGIWVEEGSPTISNNTFANSVREGVFITGNASPTVTDNVFVKNQGNGISITRAASGQVKNNSFTETGFGLAINGTATALIEGNQIVKNRGGFVIGDSAKPVLRGNMIADSSEDGIVVLSSAQPDLGTPESLGNNTIRNSKGRDINNTTQNVLTAIGNQLDQKKIAGLINFAPGGAIAFSDVQGHWAQQYVQALASRGIITGFPDGTFKPNDPVTRAQFAAIVLKAFAPAPKNAAVNFSDVSSRYWGFAAIQSAARGGFMAGFPGGTFRPEQRIPKVQSLVALSNGLEFGAGDPSLLSRFQDAASIPTWARSPIAAATQRQIVVNYPTVGQFNPNRDATRAEVAAFIYQALVSAGKAEAISSPYVVGVAR
;
A
#
# COMPACT_ATOMS: atom_id res chain seq x y z
N MET A 1 -57.75 -4.11 -38.59
CA MET A 1 -58.27 -4.11 -37.21
C MET A 1 -57.06 -4.06 -36.29
N THR A 2 -56.40 -2.95 -35.96
CA THR A 2 -56.76 -1.53 -35.68
C THR A 2 -57.56 -1.27 -34.39
N ARG A 3 -56.83 -0.93 -33.31
CA ARG A 3 -57.08 -0.01 -32.16
C ARG A 3 -55.90 -0.22 -31.19
N LEU A 4 -54.98 0.69 -30.85
CA LEU A 4 -54.88 2.16 -30.89
C LEU A 4 -55.60 2.90 -29.73
N GLY A 5 -54.79 3.45 -28.82
CA GLY A 5 -55.03 4.64 -27.97
C GLY A 5 -53.65 5.25 -27.66
N THR A 6 -53.32 6.54 -27.84
CA THR A 6 -53.95 7.81 -27.35
C THR A 6 -54.01 7.86 -25.82
N SER A 7 -53.53 8.87 -25.08
CA SER A 7 -52.99 10.22 -25.38
C SER A 7 -52.22 10.73 -24.12
N LYS A 8 -51.53 11.89 -24.05
CA LYS A 8 -51.38 13.10 -24.90
C LYS A 8 -50.02 13.80 -24.60
N ILE A 9 -49.71 14.89 -25.30
CA ILE A 9 -48.67 15.89 -24.95
C ILE A 9 -49.37 17.17 -24.46
N LEU A 10 -48.79 17.89 -23.48
CA LEU A 10 -48.81 19.36 -23.48
C LEU A 10 -47.65 19.93 -22.63
N ALA A 11 -46.96 20.92 -23.18
CA ALA A 11 -46.05 21.83 -22.46
C ALA A 11 -46.66 23.23 -22.46
N ILE A 12 -46.23 24.12 -21.55
CA ILE A 12 -46.04 25.58 -21.76
C ILE A 12 -45.51 26.23 -20.46
N ALA A 13 -44.31 26.80 -20.60
CA ALA A 13 -43.73 28.07 -20.13
C ALA A 13 -44.13 28.78 -18.79
N PRO A 14 -43.24 29.67 -18.26
CA PRO A 14 -43.27 30.18 -16.88
C PRO A 14 -43.67 31.66 -16.74
N LEU A 15 -43.76 32.17 -15.50
CA LEU A 15 -43.43 33.57 -15.07
C LEU A 15 -43.69 33.78 -13.56
N GLY A 16 -43.03 34.78 -12.94
CA GLY A 16 -43.53 35.43 -11.71
C GLY A 16 -42.56 35.52 -10.51
N LEU A 17 -41.80 36.61 -10.40
CA LEU A 17 -41.25 37.07 -9.11
C LEU A 17 -42.35 37.69 -8.25
N ILE A 18 -42.36 37.43 -6.94
CA ILE A 18 -42.80 38.42 -5.94
C ILE A 18 -41.81 38.41 -4.76
N SER A 19 -41.41 39.60 -4.36
CA SER A 19 -40.53 39.92 -3.24
C SER A 19 -41.29 40.05 -1.91
N LEU A 20 -40.61 39.80 -0.79
CA LEU A 20 -41.05 40.33 0.51
C LEU A 20 -39.83 40.79 1.33
N LEU A 21 -39.83 42.06 1.74
CA LEU A 21 -38.86 42.61 2.69
C LEU A 21 -39.27 42.27 4.12
N TRP A 22 -38.29 42.10 5.01
CA TRP A 22 -38.39 42.56 6.40
C TRP A 22 -37.04 43.14 6.87
N LEU A 23 -37.10 44.26 7.58
CA LEU A 23 -35.93 44.97 8.12
C LEU A 23 -35.57 44.47 9.53
N GLY A 24 -34.30 44.63 9.90
CA GLY A 24 -33.83 44.49 11.28
C GLY A 24 -32.35 44.08 11.33
N GLY A 25 -31.44 45.06 11.43
CA GLY A 25 -30.00 44.79 11.42
C GLY A 25 -29.31 45.17 12.72
N GLN A 26 -28.05 44.72 12.90
CA GLN A 26 -26.98 45.54 13.47
C GLN A 26 -25.57 44.97 13.15
N THR A 27 -24.78 45.83 12.50
CA THR A 27 -23.31 46.01 12.60
C THR A 27 -22.40 44.92 13.19
N ALA A 28 -21.43 44.44 12.38
CA ALA A 28 -20.01 44.34 12.76
C ALA A 28 -19.09 44.28 11.52
N LEU A 29 -17.84 44.73 11.65
CA LEU A 29 -16.89 45.01 10.56
C LEU A 29 -16.55 43.78 9.67
N LYS A 30 -16.48 43.98 8.35
CA LYS A 30 -15.65 43.15 7.46
C LYS A 30 -14.21 43.65 7.50
N ALA A 31 -13.27 42.81 7.95
CA ALA A 31 -11.85 43.06 7.74
C ALA A 31 -11.50 42.86 6.26
N GLN A 32 -10.86 43.86 5.66
CA GLN A 32 -10.52 43.92 4.24
C GLN A 32 -9.17 43.24 4.02
N VAL A 33 -9.17 41.99 3.51
CA VAL A 33 -7.94 41.32 3.08
C VAL A 33 -7.62 41.80 1.66
N THR A 34 -6.60 42.64 1.53
CA THR A 34 -6.06 43.03 0.21
C THR A 34 -5.43 41.80 -0.46
N PRO A 35 -5.77 41.46 -1.72
CA PRO A 35 -5.03 40.46 -2.47
C PRO A 35 -3.58 40.96 -2.68
N PRO A 36 -2.58 40.06 -2.70
CA PRO A 36 -1.22 40.43 -3.07
C PRO A 36 -1.20 40.91 -4.53
N PRO A 37 -0.25 41.79 -4.90
CA PRO A 37 -0.21 42.39 -6.23
C PRO A 37 -0.07 41.32 -7.32
N GLU A 38 -0.87 41.47 -8.39
CA GLU A 38 -0.79 40.63 -9.58
C GLU A 38 0.62 40.71 -10.16
N THR A 39 1.37 39.62 -10.06
CA THR A 39 2.59 39.46 -10.82
C THR A 39 2.19 39.27 -12.28
N LEU A 40 2.64 40.16 -13.15
CA LEU A 40 2.44 40.05 -14.59
C LEU A 40 3.06 38.74 -15.10
N THR A 41 2.25 37.69 -15.19
CA THR A 41 2.65 36.45 -15.83
C THR A 41 2.80 36.72 -17.31
N VAL A 42 4.05 36.87 -17.76
CA VAL A 42 4.39 36.66 -19.17
C VAL A 42 3.79 35.29 -19.56
N PRO A 43 2.95 35.20 -20.60
CA PRO A 43 2.36 33.92 -20.97
C PRO A 43 3.49 32.94 -21.27
N LEU A 44 3.47 31.76 -20.64
CA LEU A 44 4.30 30.66 -21.12
C LEU A 44 3.90 30.41 -22.57
N ASN A 45 4.86 30.60 -23.48
CA ASN A 45 4.71 30.14 -24.85
C ASN A 45 4.36 28.64 -24.81
N THR A 46 3.15 28.29 -25.22
CA THR A 46 2.75 26.90 -25.44
C THR A 46 3.67 26.32 -26.51
N VAL A 47 4.69 25.58 -26.10
CA VAL A 47 5.58 24.85 -27.00
C VAL A 47 4.71 23.85 -27.77
N GLY A 48 4.47 24.14 -29.05
CA GLY A 48 3.65 23.30 -29.89
C GLY A 48 4.23 21.89 -29.95
N THR A 49 3.43 20.89 -29.58
CA THR A 49 3.84 19.48 -29.62
C THR A 49 4.17 19.09 -31.06
N THR A 50 5.45 18.85 -31.33
CA THR A 50 5.89 18.42 -32.66
C THR A 50 5.55 16.95 -32.85
N ILE A 51 4.82 16.61 -33.90
CA ILE A 51 4.53 15.21 -34.26
C ILE A 51 5.33 14.83 -35.51
N LEU A 52 6.01 13.68 -35.44
CA LEU A 52 6.69 13.03 -36.55
C LEU A 52 6.01 11.70 -36.85
N TYR A 53 5.46 11.52 -38.03
CA TYR A 53 4.74 10.32 -38.45
C TYR A 53 5.68 9.35 -39.16
N VAL A 54 5.57 8.06 -38.84
CA VAL A 54 6.42 6.99 -39.38
C VAL A 54 5.57 5.82 -39.87
N ASN A 55 5.83 5.31 -41.08
CA ASN A 55 5.16 4.14 -41.63
C ASN A 55 6.17 3.23 -42.37
N PRO A 56 6.38 1.98 -41.94
CA PRO A 56 7.46 1.13 -42.43
C PRO A 56 7.20 0.60 -43.85
N ALA A 57 5.94 0.57 -44.27
CA ALA A 57 5.54 0.06 -45.58
C ALA A 57 5.62 1.11 -46.69
N ARG A 58 5.22 2.37 -46.42
CA ARG A 58 5.07 3.43 -47.44
C ARG A 58 5.82 4.73 -47.19
N GLY A 59 6.54 4.87 -46.07
CA GLY A 59 7.28 6.09 -45.75
C GLY A 59 8.58 6.26 -46.54
N THR A 60 9.22 7.43 -46.39
CA THR A 60 10.54 7.74 -46.97
C THR A 60 11.41 8.54 -45.99
N ASP A 61 12.69 8.16 -45.86
CA ASP A 61 13.63 8.79 -44.92
C ASP A 61 14.34 9.98 -45.57
N GLN A 62 13.54 10.98 -45.94
CA GLN A 62 13.99 12.28 -46.44
C GLN A 62 13.60 13.38 -45.44
N THR A 63 14.43 14.40 -45.26
CA THR A 63 14.23 15.47 -44.26
C THR A 63 12.95 16.29 -44.46
N THR A 64 12.35 16.23 -45.65
CA THR A 64 11.07 16.86 -46.04
C THR A 64 9.83 16.05 -45.63
N ALA A 65 9.99 14.77 -45.29
CA ALA A 65 8.91 13.88 -44.87
C ALA A 65 8.63 13.97 -43.35
N GLY A 66 7.78 13.08 -42.86
CA GLY A 66 7.48 12.87 -41.45
C GLY A 66 6.57 13.91 -40.80
N ARG A 67 6.32 15.08 -41.41
CA ARG A 67 5.50 16.14 -40.79
C ARG A 67 3.99 15.92 -40.92
N THR A 68 3.55 14.97 -41.74
CA THR A 68 2.13 14.60 -41.91
C THR A 68 1.98 13.08 -42.11
N GLU A 69 0.79 12.54 -41.84
CA GLU A 69 0.46 11.12 -42.12
C GLU A 69 0.46 10.76 -43.61
N ALA A 70 0.32 11.75 -44.49
CA ALA A 70 0.31 11.56 -45.94
C ALA A 70 1.73 11.29 -46.50
N VAL A 71 2.75 11.90 -45.88
CA VAL A 71 4.17 11.75 -46.27
C VAL A 71 5.00 11.41 -45.03
N PRO A 72 4.87 10.20 -44.46
CA PRO A 72 5.57 9.80 -43.25
C PRO A 72 7.04 9.44 -43.51
N PHE A 73 7.87 9.45 -42.47
CA PHE A 73 9.18 8.78 -42.50
C PHE A 73 9.01 7.27 -42.67
N LYS A 74 10.04 6.58 -43.17
CA LYS A 74 10.02 5.12 -43.29
C LYS A 74 10.40 4.48 -41.97
N THR A 75 11.52 4.91 -41.38
CA THR A 75 12.08 4.26 -40.19
C THR A 75 11.90 5.08 -38.91
N LEU A 76 11.70 4.36 -37.81
CA LEU A 76 11.72 4.90 -36.46
C LEU A 76 13.12 5.39 -36.11
N LYS A 77 14.18 4.72 -36.57
CA LYS A 77 15.56 5.22 -36.43
C LYS A 77 15.72 6.64 -36.98
N PHE A 78 15.32 6.89 -38.23
CA PHE A 78 15.43 8.22 -38.84
C PHE A 78 14.59 9.26 -38.08
N ALA A 79 13.36 8.90 -37.70
CA ALA A 79 12.49 9.78 -36.91
C ALA A 79 13.10 10.16 -35.55
N LEU A 80 13.72 9.21 -34.85
CA LEU A 80 14.42 9.46 -33.57
C LEU A 80 15.66 10.33 -33.75
N ASP A 81 16.38 10.21 -34.87
CA ASP A 81 17.52 11.09 -35.18
C ASP A 81 17.07 12.54 -35.40
N GLN A 82 15.89 12.77 -36.00
CA GLN A 82 15.29 14.11 -36.14
C GLN A 82 14.62 14.63 -34.86
N ALA A 83 14.21 13.76 -33.94
CA ALA A 83 13.43 14.14 -32.76
C ALA A 83 14.25 14.93 -31.71
N THR A 84 13.56 15.89 -31.07
CA THR A 84 14.03 16.68 -29.92
C THR A 84 13.03 16.57 -28.76
N ALA A 85 13.40 17.01 -27.55
CA ALA A 85 12.51 16.95 -26.38
C ALA A 85 11.15 17.62 -26.66
N GLY A 86 10.05 16.94 -26.28
CA GLY A 86 8.68 17.36 -26.59
C GLY A 86 8.14 16.83 -27.93
N THR A 87 8.95 16.10 -28.72
CA THR A 87 8.50 15.44 -29.95
C THR A 87 7.74 14.14 -29.65
N ILE A 88 6.60 13.94 -30.33
CA ILE A 88 5.90 12.65 -30.44
C ILE A 88 6.25 12.03 -31.79
N VAL A 89 6.87 10.85 -31.78
CA VAL A 89 7.04 10.00 -32.95
C VAL A 89 5.84 9.06 -33.03
N GLN A 90 4.88 9.36 -33.90
CA GLN A 90 3.68 8.58 -34.15
C GLN A 90 3.97 7.46 -35.15
N LEU A 91 3.78 6.23 -34.71
CA LEU A 91 3.90 5.04 -35.53
C LEU A 91 2.53 4.66 -36.13
N ALA A 92 2.54 4.29 -37.40
CA ALA A 92 1.44 3.60 -38.05
C ALA A 92 1.53 2.07 -37.79
N PRO A 93 0.43 1.31 -37.99
CA PRO A 93 0.49 -0.14 -38.01
C PRO A 93 1.51 -0.68 -39.03
N GLY A 94 2.24 -1.71 -38.63
CA GLY A 94 3.30 -2.36 -39.40
C GLY A 94 4.39 -2.97 -38.52
N THR A 95 5.31 -3.69 -39.16
CA THR A 95 6.51 -4.22 -38.51
C THR A 95 7.71 -3.34 -38.85
N TYR A 96 8.38 -2.87 -37.81
CA TYR A 96 9.59 -2.06 -37.81
C TYR A 96 10.76 -2.98 -37.48
N ASN A 97 11.45 -3.46 -38.52
CA ASN A 97 12.54 -4.43 -38.43
C ASN A 97 13.62 -4.16 -39.50
N LEU A 98 14.64 -5.03 -39.56
CA LEU A 98 15.72 -4.88 -40.54
C LEU A 98 15.20 -4.89 -41.99
N GLN A 99 14.17 -5.68 -42.29
CA GLN A 99 13.56 -5.78 -43.62
C GLN A 99 12.77 -4.51 -43.99
N SER A 100 12.19 -3.79 -43.02
CA SER A 100 11.60 -2.46 -43.25
C SER A 100 12.64 -1.33 -43.29
N GLY A 101 13.90 -1.62 -42.94
CA GLY A 101 15.03 -0.68 -42.97
C GLY A 101 15.50 -0.16 -41.62
N GLU A 102 14.98 -0.67 -40.49
CA GLU A 102 15.43 -0.23 -39.16
C GLU A 102 16.90 -0.58 -38.88
N VAL A 103 17.57 0.34 -38.18
CA VAL A 103 18.92 0.12 -37.66
C VAL A 103 18.87 0.18 -36.13
N PHE A 104 19.06 -0.97 -35.49
CA PHE A 104 19.05 -1.13 -34.05
C PHE A 104 20.46 -0.91 -33.44
N PRO A 105 20.57 -0.49 -32.17
CA PRO A 105 19.49 -0.20 -31.23
C PRO A 105 18.84 1.18 -31.44
N LEU A 106 17.55 1.29 -31.12
CA LEU A 106 16.77 2.52 -31.24
C LEU A 106 16.91 3.38 -29.97
N ILE A 107 17.59 4.52 -30.07
CA ILE A 107 17.85 5.41 -28.93
C ILE A 107 16.73 6.45 -28.80
N VAL A 108 15.89 6.33 -27.77
CA VAL A 108 14.83 7.31 -27.47
C VAL A 108 15.42 8.42 -26.59
N LYS A 109 15.70 9.56 -27.22
CA LYS A 109 16.30 10.75 -26.59
C LYS A 109 15.42 11.32 -25.47
N ALA A 110 16.04 12.12 -24.60
CA ALA A 110 15.38 12.71 -23.45
C ALA A 110 14.14 13.53 -23.86
N GLY A 111 13.02 13.31 -23.18
CA GLY A 111 11.75 13.98 -23.46
C GLY A 111 11.06 13.62 -24.79
N VAL A 112 11.56 12.64 -25.56
CA VAL A 112 10.89 12.15 -26.78
C VAL A 112 9.89 11.04 -26.44
N THR A 113 8.72 11.07 -27.07
CA THR A 113 7.69 10.03 -26.96
C THR A 113 7.62 9.21 -28.24
N VAL A 114 7.77 7.88 -28.17
CA VAL A 114 7.39 6.96 -29.24
C VAL A 114 5.98 6.46 -28.94
N ARG A 115 5.04 6.62 -29.89
CA ARG A 115 3.63 6.25 -29.72
C ARG A 115 3.09 5.46 -30.91
N GLY A 116 2.64 4.24 -30.67
CA GLY A 116 1.81 3.47 -31.61
C GLY A 116 0.32 3.58 -31.28
N ASP A 117 -0.33 2.43 -31.08
CA ASP A 117 -1.73 2.33 -30.65
C ASP A 117 -1.81 1.81 -29.20
N GLU A 118 -2.16 2.71 -28.28
CA GLU A 118 -2.30 2.38 -26.86
C GLU A 118 -3.56 1.56 -26.54
N ALA A 119 -4.61 1.66 -27.35
CA ALA A 119 -5.88 0.98 -27.10
C ALA A 119 -5.74 -0.54 -27.31
N THR A 120 -4.97 -0.95 -28.33
CA THR A 120 -4.62 -2.35 -28.58
C THR A 120 -3.30 -2.79 -27.92
N LYS A 121 -2.66 -1.90 -27.15
CA LYS A 121 -1.30 -2.08 -26.59
C LYS A 121 -0.25 -2.49 -27.64
N GLY A 122 -0.40 -1.94 -28.85
CA GLY A 122 0.53 -2.09 -29.96
C GLY A 122 0.48 -3.41 -30.71
N GLN A 123 -0.61 -4.17 -30.65
CA GLN A 123 -0.74 -5.47 -31.34
C GLN A 123 -0.39 -5.42 -32.84
N SER A 124 -0.68 -4.30 -33.52
CA SER A 124 -0.39 -4.09 -34.94
C SER A 124 0.85 -3.23 -35.21
N THR A 125 1.59 -2.80 -34.18
CA THR A 125 2.70 -1.85 -34.30
C THR A 125 3.94 -2.47 -33.65
N ILE A 126 4.66 -3.27 -34.42
CA ILE A 126 5.64 -4.24 -33.92
C ILE A 126 7.06 -3.74 -34.18
N ILE A 127 7.85 -3.52 -33.14
CA ILE A 127 9.30 -3.26 -33.20
C ILE A 127 10.01 -4.60 -32.99
N GLN A 128 10.64 -5.13 -34.06
CA GLN A 128 11.24 -6.46 -34.05
C GLN A 128 12.72 -6.41 -34.45
N GLY A 129 13.59 -6.79 -33.52
CA GLY A 129 15.04 -6.82 -33.72
C GLY A 129 15.81 -6.24 -32.54
N GLY A 130 17.12 -6.14 -32.69
CA GLY A 130 18.01 -5.61 -31.66
C GLY A 130 19.42 -5.38 -32.17
N GLY A 131 20.18 -4.56 -31.47
CA GLY A 131 21.55 -4.20 -31.82
C GLY A 131 22.43 -4.06 -30.58
N ASP A 132 23.73 -4.17 -30.78
CA ASP A 132 24.70 -4.16 -29.70
C ASP A 132 24.99 -2.74 -29.19
N ILE A 133 25.04 -2.59 -27.86
CA ILE A 133 25.37 -1.35 -27.16
C ILE A 133 26.26 -1.64 -25.94
N ILE A 134 27.15 -0.71 -25.61
CA ILE A 134 27.99 -0.78 -24.41
C ILE A 134 27.29 -0.03 -23.27
N SER A 135 26.91 -0.77 -22.22
CA SER A 135 26.38 -0.19 -20.99
C SER A 135 27.51 0.41 -20.14
N ARG A 136 27.18 1.28 -19.17
CA ARG A 136 28.14 1.82 -18.19
C ARG A 136 28.16 0.97 -16.91
N SER A 137 27.03 0.35 -16.58
CA SER A 137 26.82 -0.54 -15.42
C SER A 137 26.97 -2.02 -15.77
N PHE A 138 27.03 -2.37 -17.07
CA PHE A 138 27.25 -3.71 -17.61
C PHE A 138 28.16 -3.67 -18.85
N ALA A 139 28.65 -4.83 -19.29
CA ALA A 139 29.35 -4.96 -20.57
C ALA A 139 28.37 -4.88 -21.76
N LYS A 140 28.83 -5.21 -22.98
CA LYS A 140 28.02 -5.24 -24.21
C LYS A 140 26.68 -5.97 -24.02
N GLN A 141 25.58 -5.32 -24.36
CA GLN A 141 24.20 -5.84 -24.37
C GLN A 141 23.63 -5.79 -25.79
N ASN A 142 22.65 -6.65 -26.10
CA ASN A 142 21.87 -6.56 -27.33
C ASN A 142 20.44 -6.10 -26.99
N VAL A 143 20.00 -4.95 -27.51
CA VAL A 143 18.74 -4.31 -27.13
C VAL A 143 17.94 -3.82 -28.34
N SER A 144 16.60 -3.83 -28.27
CA SER A 144 15.77 -3.19 -29.30
C SER A 144 15.78 -1.67 -29.11
N MET A 145 15.54 -1.20 -27.89
CA MET A 145 15.46 0.24 -27.59
C MET A 145 16.21 0.60 -26.30
N TRP A 146 16.74 1.83 -26.27
CA TRP A 146 17.36 2.43 -25.09
C TRP A 146 16.65 3.74 -24.75
N LEU A 147 16.21 3.91 -23.51
CA LEU A 147 15.40 5.06 -23.09
C LEU A 147 16.20 6.01 -22.19
N ALA A 148 16.15 7.30 -22.51
CA ALA A 148 16.74 8.37 -21.71
C ALA A 148 15.72 9.06 -20.78
N GLN A 149 16.20 9.95 -19.89
CA GLN A 149 15.39 10.72 -18.94
C GLN A 149 14.12 11.32 -19.56
N GLY A 150 12.96 11.04 -18.96
CA GLY A 150 11.66 11.61 -19.37
C GLY A 150 11.18 11.21 -20.77
N SER A 151 11.87 10.27 -21.45
CA SER A 151 11.35 9.68 -22.68
C SER A 151 10.12 8.80 -22.40
N GLN A 152 9.31 8.54 -23.41
CA GLN A 152 8.15 7.66 -23.30
C GLN A 152 8.10 6.65 -24.44
N VAL A 153 7.66 5.43 -24.16
CA VAL A 153 7.33 4.41 -25.17
C VAL A 153 5.95 3.86 -24.88
N ARG A 154 5.03 4.01 -25.85
CA ARG A 154 3.60 3.77 -25.65
C ARG A 154 2.96 3.09 -26.86
N GLY A 155 2.07 2.12 -26.65
CA GLY A 155 1.27 1.54 -27.72
C GLY A 155 2.05 0.74 -28.76
N VAL A 156 3.16 0.11 -28.39
CA VAL A 156 3.96 -0.73 -29.31
C VAL A 156 4.10 -2.17 -28.81
N THR A 157 4.25 -3.12 -29.73
CA THR A 157 4.80 -4.44 -29.43
C THR A 157 6.32 -4.39 -29.60
N VAL A 158 7.10 -4.95 -28.68
CA VAL A 158 8.56 -5.07 -28.79
C VAL A 158 8.99 -6.53 -28.68
N THR A 159 9.82 -6.97 -29.62
CA THR A 159 10.35 -8.34 -29.71
C THR A 159 11.84 -8.33 -30.06
N ASN A 160 12.66 -9.01 -29.26
CA ASN A 160 14.09 -9.19 -29.53
C ASN A 160 14.49 -10.67 -29.53
N GLU A 161 14.46 -11.28 -30.71
CA GLU A 161 14.80 -12.69 -30.94
C GLU A 161 16.31 -12.95 -31.06
N ASN A 162 17.15 -11.91 -30.98
CA ASN A 162 18.61 -12.06 -31.02
C ASN A 162 19.12 -12.87 -29.81
N SER A 163 20.28 -13.50 -29.96
CA SER A 163 21.00 -14.07 -28.81
C SER A 163 21.27 -13.01 -27.75
N ARG A 164 20.83 -13.27 -26.51
CA ARG A 164 20.81 -12.32 -25.39
C ARG A 164 20.02 -11.03 -25.63
N GLY A 165 19.04 -11.06 -26.53
CA GLY A 165 18.18 -9.93 -26.88
C GLY A 165 17.23 -9.53 -25.75
N THR A 166 17.35 -8.29 -25.30
CA THR A 166 16.40 -7.60 -24.40
C THR A 166 15.57 -6.61 -25.21
N GLY A 167 14.30 -6.42 -24.90
CA GLY A 167 13.44 -5.43 -25.58
C GLY A 167 13.90 -3.99 -25.30
N ILE A 168 13.56 -3.48 -24.11
CA ILE A 168 13.92 -2.12 -23.67
C ILE A 168 15.00 -2.17 -22.58
N TRP A 169 15.99 -1.29 -22.70
CA TRP A 169 16.99 -1.02 -21.65
C TRP A 169 16.82 0.39 -21.06
N VAL A 170 16.85 0.48 -19.73
CA VAL A 170 16.83 1.72 -18.96
C VAL A 170 17.94 1.71 -17.93
N GLU A 171 18.85 2.68 -18.00
CA GLU A 171 20.04 2.73 -17.14
C GLU A 171 20.13 3.99 -16.26
N GLU A 172 19.43 5.04 -16.64
CA GLU A 172 19.32 6.27 -15.84
C GLU A 172 17.99 6.97 -16.09
N GLY A 173 17.61 7.81 -15.12
CA GLY A 173 16.43 8.67 -15.23
C GLY A 173 15.09 7.94 -15.13
N SER A 174 14.02 8.71 -15.36
CA SER A 174 12.63 8.31 -15.14
C SER A 174 11.78 8.37 -16.43
N PRO A 175 12.02 7.47 -17.40
CA PRO A 175 11.12 7.35 -18.56
C PRO A 175 9.81 6.64 -18.21
N THR A 176 8.81 6.78 -19.08
CA THR A 176 7.51 6.09 -18.96
C THR A 176 7.36 5.00 -20.02
N ILE A 177 7.08 3.78 -19.60
CA ILE A 177 6.80 2.63 -20.46
C ILE A 177 5.36 2.23 -20.18
N SER A 178 4.41 2.55 -21.05
CA SER A 178 3.00 2.30 -20.79
C SER A 178 2.17 1.83 -21.97
N ASN A 179 1.19 0.95 -21.73
CA ASN A 179 0.32 0.40 -22.78
C ASN A 179 1.10 -0.28 -23.93
N ASN A 180 2.14 -1.04 -23.63
CA ASN A 180 2.91 -1.81 -24.61
C ASN A 180 2.70 -3.31 -24.46
N THR A 181 3.18 -4.07 -25.45
CA THR A 181 3.31 -5.52 -25.40
C THR A 181 4.78 -5.91 -25.56
N PHE A 182 5.33 -6.72 -24.66
CA PHE A 182 6.69 -7.25 -24.72
C PHE A 182 6.61 -8.75 -24.96
N ALA A 183 6.92 -9.18 -26.19
CA ALA A 183 6.64 -10.53 -26.66
C ALA A 183 7.87 -11.24 -27.21
N ASN A 184 7.99 -12.54 -26.93
CA ASN A 184 8.92 -13.47 -27.57
C ASN A 184 10.41 -13.08 -27.53
N SER A 185 10.85 -12.23 -26.59
CA SER A 185 12.27 -11.85 -26.47
C SER A 185 13.09 -12.98 -25.84
N VAL A 186 14.35 -13.16 -26.27
CA VAL A 186 15.25 -14.21 -25.76
C VAL A 186 15.68 -13.97 -24.31
N ARG A 187 15.73 -12.71 -23.87
CA ARG A 187 15.86 -12.37 -22.45
C ARG A 187 14.60 -11.67 -21.95
N GLU A 188 14.72 -10.43 -21.50
CA GLU A 188 13.64 -9.69 -20.86
C GLU A 188 12.92 -8.73 -21.80
N GLY A 189 11.65 -8.46 -21.50
CA GLY A 189 10.91 -7.38 -22.15
C GLY A 189 11.50 -6.01 -21.79
N VAL A 190 11.79 -5.79 -20.50
CA VAL A 190 12.44 -4.56 -20.01
C VAL A 190 13.55 -4.91 -19.01
N PHE A 191 14.70 -4.23 -19.12
CA PHE A 191 15.81 -4.30 -18.16
C PHE A 191 16.09 -2.92 -17.57
N ILE A 192 16.08 -2.82 -16.24
CA ILE A 192 16.21 -1.58 -15.47
C ILE A 192 17.45 -1.69 -14.57
N THR A 193 18.38 -0.75 -14.70
CA THR A 193 19.70 -0.79 -14.04
C THR A 193 20.18 0.60 -13.64
N GLY A 194 21.42 0.68 -13.15
CA GLY A 194 22.08 1.90 -12.70
C GLY A 194 21.32 2.52 -11.54
N ASN A 195 20.88 3.76 -11.75
CA ASN A 195 20.05 4.54 -10.83
C ASN A 195 18.71 4.93 -11.48
N ALA A 196 18.26 4.17 -12.49
CA ALA A 196 17.00 4.45 -13.17
C ALA A 196 15.79 4.36 -12.23
N SER A 197 14.76 5.15 -12.52
CA SER A 197 13.49 5.22 -11.77
C SER A 197 12.27 5.33 -12.69
N PRO A 198 12.09 4.41 -13.66
CA PRO A 198 11.01 4.49 -14.64
C PRO A 198 9.64 4.21 -14.03
N THR A 199 8.59 4.63 -14.74
CA THR A 199 7.22 4.16 -14.52
C THR A 199 6.88 3.16 -15.61
N VAL A 200 6.64 1.90 -15.23
CA VAL A 200 6.24 0.80 -16.12
C VAL A 200 4.80 0.42 -15.79
N THR A 201 3.83 0.89 -16.58
CA THR A 201 2.40 0.75 -16.24
C THR A 201 1.54 0.17 -17.36
N ASP A 202 0.61 -0.72 -17.02
CA ASP A 202 -0.42 -1.23 -17.94
C ASP A 202 0.14 -1.92 -19.20
N ASN A 203 1.32 -2.55 -19.12
CA ASN A 203 1.93 -3.31 -20.22
C ASN A 203 1.61 -4.81 -20.11
N VAL A 204 1.73 -5.53 -21.23
CA VAL A 204 1.64 -6.99 -21.32
C VAL A 204 3.03 -7.56 -21.55
N PHE A 205 3.44 -8.55 -20.77
CA PHE A 205 4.69 -9.31 -20.94
C PHE A 205 4.33 -10.77 -21.20
N VAL A 206 4.67 -11.28 -22.39
CA VAL A 206 4.23 -12.61 -22.83
C VAL A 206 5.34 -13.39 -23.53
N LYS A 207 5.53 -14.67 -23.18
CA LYS A 207 6.44 -15.59 -23.89
C LYS A 207 7.91 -15.15 -24.00
N ASN A 208 8.38 -14.26 -23.14
CA ASN A 208 9.79 -13.89 -23.08
C ASN A 208 10.58 -15.03 -22.40
N GLN A 209 11.61 -15.56 -23.06
CA GLN A 209 12.35 -16.74 -22.58
C GLN A 209 13.14 -16.45 -21.29
N GLY A 210 13.59 -15.21 -21.13
CA GLY A 210 14.09 -14.66 -19.87
C GLY A 210 12.94 -14.17 -18.98
N ASN A 211 13.09 -12.99 -18.37
CA ASN A 211 12.09 -12.47 -17.44
C ASN A 211 11.06 -11.57 -18.13
N GLY A 212 9.97 -11.18 -17.45
CA GLY A 212 9.18 -10.04 -17.88
C GLY A 212 9.99 -8.75 -17.75
N ILE A 213 10.36 -8.44 -16.51
CA ILE A 213 11.25 -7.33 -16.16
C ILE A 213 12.44 -7.84 -15.32
N SER A 214 13.64 -7.34 -15.61
CA SER A 214 14.79 -7.42 -14.69
C SER A 214 15.07 -6.03 -14.09
N ILE A 215 15.25 -5.95 -12.77
CA ILE A 215 15.60 -4.74 -12.02
C ILE A 215 16.87 -5.03 -11.22
N THR A 216 17.91 -4.19 -11.32
CA THR A 216 19.21 -4.43 -10.69
C THR A 216 19.94 -3.14 -10.30
N ARG A 217 21.12 -3.27 -9.67
CA ARG A 217 21.90 -2.16 -9.08
C ARG A 217 21.03 -1.36 -8.10
N ALA A 218 21.08 -0.03 -8.13
CA ALA A 218 20.28 0.85 -7.29
C ALA A 218 19.04 1.39 -8.01
N ALA A 219 18.56 0.66 -9.03
CA ALA A 219 17.34 1.01 -9.74
C ALA A 219 16.12 1.02 -8.79
N SER A 220 15.25 1.98 -9.02
CA SER A 220 13.98 2.17 -8.31
C SER A 220 12.87 2.34 -9.34
N GLY A 221 11.88 3.20 -9.08
CA GLY A 221 10.72 3.39 -9.96
C GLY A 221 9.54 2.53 -9.57
N GLN A 222 8.58 2.42 -10.50
CA GLN A 222 7.26 1.85 -10.25
C GLN A 222 6.88 0.86 -11.36
N VAL A 223 6.42 -0.33 -10.98
CA VAL A 223 5.86 -1.33 -11.89
C VAL A 223 4.40 -1.54 -11.48
N LYS A 224 3.45 -1.08 -12.30
CA LYS A 224 2.03 -1.02 -11.94
C LYS A 224 1.09 -1.66 -12.96
N ASN A 225 0.09 -2.41 -12.50
CA ASN A 225 -1.01 -2.91 -13.34
C ASN A 225 -0.59 -3.69 -14.62
N ASN A 226 0.64 -4.23 -14.68
CA ASN A 226 1.12 -4.99 -15.83
C ASN A 226 0.67 -6.47 -15.72
N SER A 227 0.52 -7.15 -16.85
CA SER A 227 0.30 -8.60 -16.91
C SER A 227 1.53 -9.34 -17.40
N PHE A 228 1.83 -10.48 -16.79
CA PHE A 228 3.00 -11.32 -17.08
C PHE A 228 2.54 -12.77 -17.25
N THR A 229 2.79 -13.38 -18.40
CA THR A 229 2.38 -14.75 -18.71
C THR A 229 3.39 -15.48 -19.59
N GLU A 230 3.66 -16.75 -19.30
CA GLU A 230 4.62 -17.59 -20.04
C GLU A 230 6.04 -16.98 -20.14
N THR A 231 6.45 -16.15 -19.18
CA THR A 231 7.85 -15.73 -19.02
C THR A 231 8.62 -16.70 -18.12
N GLY A 232 9.95 -16.55 -18.05
CA GLY A 232 10.82 -17.15 -17.03
C GLY A 232 10.42 -16.69 -15.62
N PHE A 233 11.03 -15.63 -15.08
CA PHE A 233 10.41 -14.93 -13.96
C PHE A 233 9.46 -13.85 -14.47
N GLY A 234 8.38 -13.56 -13.75
CA GLY A 234 7.61 -12.33 -13.99
C GLY A 234 8.51 -11.11 -13.76
N LEU A 235 9.11 -11.04 -12.58
CA LEU A 235 10.14 -10.06 -12.23
C LEU A 235 11.37 -10.71 -11.58
N ALA A 236 12.56 -10.25 -11.96
CA ALA A 236 13.81 -10.55 -11.27
C ALA A 236 14.40 -9.26 -10.68
N ILE A 237 14.59 -9.20 -9.36
CA ILE A 237 14.96 -7.98 -8.63
C ILE A 237 16.24 -8.24 -7.82
N ASN A 238 17.34 -7.56 -8.14
CA ASN A 238 18.67 -7.83 -7.58
C ASN A 238 19.40 -6.51 -7.22
N GLY A 239 20.65 -6.60 -6.77
CA GLY A 239 21.45 -5.47 -6.30
C GLY A 239 20.90 -4.88 -4.99
N THR A 240 20.66 -3.58 -5.00
CA THR A 240 20.08 -2.79 -3.89
C THR A 240 18.76 -2.14 -4.31
N ALA A 241 18.05 -2.75 -5.27
CA ALA A 241 16.87 -2.14 -5.89
C ALA A 241 15.69 -1.98 -4.92
N THR A 242 14.93 -0.89 -5.07
CA THR A 242 13.87 -0.45 -4.14
C THR A 242 12.55 -0.13 -4.84
N ALA A 243 12.28 -0.77 -5.99
CA ALA A 243 11.10 -0.50 -6.80
C ALA A 243 9.77 -0.83 -6.07
N LEU A 244 8.75 -0.01 -6.32
CA LEU A 244 7.37 -0.27 -5.92
C LEU A 244 6.69 -1.15 -6.99
N ILE A 245 6.20 -2.31 -6.59
CA ILE A 245 5.51 -3.27 -7.45
C ILE A 245 4.05 -3.37 -6.99
N GLU A 246 3.12 -2.82 -7.78
CA GLU A 246 1.73 -2.61 -7.36
C GLU A 246 0.69 -3.13 -8.36
N GLY A 247 -0.29 -3.92 -7.92
CA GLY A 247 -1.46 -4.29 -8.74
C GLY A 247 -1.18 -5.16 -9.98
N ASN A 248 0.00 -5.76 -10.10
CA ASN A 248 0.38 -6.55 -11.27
C ASN A 248 -0.21 -7.97 -11.23
N GLN A 249 -0.41 -8.56 -12.41
CA GLN A 249 -0.86 -9.95 -12.58
C GLN A 249 0.27 -10.82 -13.13
N ILE A 250 0.85 -11.67 -12.30
CA ILE A 250 1.96 -12.57 -12.63
C ILE A 250 1.44 -14.01 -12.63
N VAL A 251 1.02 -14.51 -13.78
CA VAL A 251 0.25 -15.76 -13.88
C VAL A 251 0.86 -16.71 -14.93
N LYS A 252 1.02 -18.00 -14.60
CA LYS A 252 1.59 -19.04 -15.52
C LYS A 252 2.99 -18.70 -16.07
N ASN A 253 3.87 -18.20 -15.21
CA ASN A 253 5.29 -18.01 -15.52
C ASN A 253 6.12 -19.17 -14.96
N ARG A 254 7.41 -19.29 -15.30
CA ARG A 254 8.28 -20.30 -14.69
C ARG A 254 8.37 -20.06 -13.17
N GLY A 255 8.72 -18.84 -12.77
CA GLY A 255 8.54 -18.35 -11.41
C GLY A 255 7.82 -16.99 -11.40
N GLY A 256 7.23 -16.61 -10.27
CA GLY A 256 6.60 -15.28 -10.16
C GLY A 256 7.65 -14.18 -9.99
N PHE A 257 8.39 -14.22 -8.87
CA PHE A 257 9.45 -13.29 -8.53
C PHE A 257 10.70 -14.05 -8.08
N VAL A 258 11.87 -13.54 -8.46
CA VAL A 258 13.14 -13.84 -7.78
C VAL A 258 13.74 -12.53 -7.25
N ILE A 259 14.05 -12.50 -5.96
CA ILE A 259 14.50 -11.30 -5.25
C ILE A 259 15.81 -11.62 -4.53
N GLY A 260 16.92 -10.98 -4.93
CA GLY A 260 18.27 -11.34 -4.49
C GLY A 260 19.11 -10.17 -3.96
N ASP A 261 20.39 -10.49 -3.74
CA ASP A 261 21.42 -9.60 -3.19
C ASP A 261 20.99 -8.90 -1.89
N SER A 262 20.77 -7.59 -1.91
CA SER A 262 20.31 -6.74 -0.81
C SER A 262 19.06 -5.94 -1.19
N ALA A 263 18.31 -6.40 -2.19
CA ALA A 263 17.15 -5.69 -2.73
C ALA A 263 16.01 -5.58 -1.70
N LYS A 264 15.30 -4.45 -1.73
CA LYS A 264 14.19 -4.12 -0.83
C LYS A 264 12.98 -3.56 -1.60
N PRO A 265 12.41 -4.33 -2.55
CA PRO A 265 11.20 -3.90 -3.25
C PRO A 265 9.99 -3.91 -2.32
N VAL A 266 9.00 -3.07 -2.63
CA VAL A 266 7.72 -2.99 -1.90
C VAL A 266 6.63 -3.61 -2.77
N LEU A 267 5.99 -4.68 -2.30
CA LEU A 267 4.98 -5.43 -3.06
C LEU A 267 3.58 -5.18 -2.48
N ARG A 268 2.67 -4.62 -3.28
CA ARG A 268 1.28 -4.30 -2.89
C ARG A 268 0.25 -4.78 -3.91
N GLY A 269 -0.79 -5.47 -3.47
CA GLY A 269 -1.95 -5.80 -4.31
C GLY A 269 -1.68 -6.67 -5.54
N ASN A 270 -0.53 -7.33 -5.63
CA ASN A 270 -0.17 -8.15 -6.79
C ASN A 270 -0.86 -9.52 -6.73
N MET A 271 -1.26 -10.06 -7.88
CA MET A 271 -1.69 -11.45 -8.01
C MET A 271 -0.56 -12.27 -8.63
N ILE A 272 -0.08 -13.27 -7.89
CA ILE A 272 0.96 -14.21 -8.31
C ILE A 272 0.35 -15.61 -8.28
N ALA A 273 0.20 -16.25 -9.44
CA ALA A 273 -0.52 -17.52 -9.52
C ALA A 273 0.04 -18.51 -10.55
N ASP A 274 -0.15 -19.79 -10.23
CA ASP A 274 0.00 -20.91 -11.16
C ASP A 274 1.43 -21.01 -11.78
N SER A 275 2.47 -20.61 -11.03
CA SER A 275 3.88 -20.72 -11.44
C SER A 275 4.33 -22.18 -11.58
N SER A 276 5.18 -22.50 -12.56
CA SER A 276 5.66 -23.87 -12.77
C SER A 276 6.79 -24.30 -11.82
N GLU A 277 7.45 -23.33 -11.18
CA GLU A 277 8.39 -23.47 -10.06
C GLU A 277 7.76 -22.82 -8.81
N ASP A 278 8.40 -21.77 -8.26
CA ASP A 278 7.97 -21.04 -7.07
C ASP A 278 7.27 -19.70 -7.39
N GLY A 279 6.44 -19.22 -6.47
CA GLY A 279 5.74 -17.94 -6.57
C GLY A 279 6.67 -16.76 -6.31
N ILE A 280 7.21 -16.64 -5.10
CA ILE A 280 8.29 -15.70 -4.76
C ILE A 280 9.48 -16.49 -4.19
N VAL A 281 10.66 -16.30 -4.76
CA VAL A 281 11.94 -16.78 -4.20
C VAL A 281 12.73 -15.59 -3.66
N VAL A 282 13.17 -15.66 -2.40
CA VAL A 282 13.97 -14.62 -1.74
C VAL A 282 15.33 -15.19 -1.35
N LEU A 283 16.38 -14.57 -1.87
CA LEU A 283 17.77 -15.06 -1.87
C LEU A 283 18.72 -14.08 -1.15
N SER A 284 19.91 -14.57 -0.82
CA SER A 284 21.01 -13.78 -0.25
C SER A 284 20.60 -13.02 1.04
N SER A 285 20.60 -11.69 1.00
CA SER A 285 20.23 -10.80 2.11
C SER A 285 19.03 -9.92 1.77
N ALA A 286 18.25 -10.28 0.73
CA ALA A 286 17.09 -9.51 0.30
C ALA A 286 16.04 -9.38 1.41
N GLN A 287 15.36 -8.23 1.41
CA GLN A 287 14.34 -7.86 2.40
C GLN A 287 13.15 -7.21 1.68
N PRO A 288 12.39 -7.98 0.86
CA PRO A 288 11.16 -7.48 0.27
C PRO A 288 10.13 -7.14 1.35
N ASP A 289 9.52 -5.97 1.22
CA ASP A 289 8.35 -5.60 2.01
C ASP A 289 7.11 -6.21 1.34
N LEU A 290 6.67 -7.35 1.89
CA LEU A 290 5.43 -8.03 1.49
C LEU A 290 4.21 -7.51 2.26
N GLY A 291 4.34 -6.54 3.16
CA GLY A 291 3.26 -5.94 3.94
C GLY A 291 3.63 -5.79 5.43
N THR A 292 3.37 -4.61 5.99
CA THR A 292 3.64 -4.25 7.40
C THR A 292 2.33 -4.02 8.18
N PRO A 293 2.36 -3.82 9.52
CA PRO A 293 1.15 -3.47 10.28
C PRO A 293 0.52 -2.13 9.86
N GLU A 294 1.33 -1.21 9.34
CA GLU A 294 0.92 0.13 8.87
C GLU A 294 0.53 0.15 7.39
N SER A 295 1.05 -0.79 6.59
CA SER A 295 0.86 -0.87 5.15
C SER A 295 0.67 -2.33 4.72
N LEU A 296 -0.58 -2.79 4.71
CA LEU A 296 -0.94 -4.17 4.36
C LEU A 296 -0.47 -4.53 2.94
N GLY A 297 0.03 -5.75 2.77
CA GLY A 297 0.50 -6.28 1.50
C GLY A 297 -0.62 -6.41 0.46
N ASN A 298 -1.76 -6.99 0.84
CA ASN A 298 -2.89 -7.30 -0.05
C ASN A 298 -2.51 -8.12 -1.30
N ASN A 299 -1.33 -8.76 -1.33
CA ASN A 299 -0.94 -9.63 -2.43
C ASN A 299 -1.66 -10.97 -2.31
N THR A 300 -2.00 -11.58 -3.44
CA THR A 300 -2.55 -12.94 -3.54
C THR A 300 -1.50 -13.83 -4.16
N ILE A 301 -1.01 -14.83 -3.44
CA ILE A 301 0.03 -15.75 -3.91
C ILE A 301 -0.45 -17.17 -3.70
N ARG A 302 -0.62 -17.93 -4.78
CA ARG A 302 -1.25 -19.26 -4.73
C ARG A 302 -0.85 -20.17 -5.90
N ASN A 303 -1.06 -21.46 -5.73
CA ASN A 303 -1.01 -22.48 -6.77
C ASN A 303 0.35 -22.66 -7.47
N SER A 304 1.45 -22.15 -6.91
CA SER A 304 2.77 -22.47 -7.45
C SER A 304 3.04 -23.97 -7.30
N LYS A 305 3.64 -24.61 -8.32
CA LYS A 305 3.92 -26.06 -8.25
C LYS A 305 4.86 -26.40 -7.08
N GLY A 306 5.91 -25.59 -6.90
CA GLY A 306 6.79 -25.62 -5.74
C GLY A 306 6.14 -24.95 -4.52
N ARG A 307 6.73 -23.83 -4.09
CA ARG A 307 6.30 -22.98 -2.97
C ARG A 307 5.64 -21.70 -3.47
N ASP A 308 4.63 -21.22 -2.75
CA ASP A 308 4.07 -19.88 -3.00
C ASP A 308 5.06 -18.81 -2.54
N ILE A 309 5.73 -19.00 -1.39
CA ILE A 309 6.91 -18.22 -0.99
C ILE A 309 8.03 -19.14 -0.50
N ASN A 310 9.23 -18.96 -1.04
CA ASN A 310 10.46 -19.64 -0.66
C ASN A 310 11.49 -18.61 -0.19
N ASN A 311 11.54 -18.38 1.13
CA ASN A 311 12.57 -17.53 1.74
C ASN A 311 13.80 -18.39 2.08
N THR A 312 14.86 -18.29 1.28
CA THR A 312 16.12 -19.00 1.55
C THR A 312 17.09 -18.17 2.40
N THR A 313 16.68 -17.00 2.87
CA THR A 313 17.52 -16.10 3.68
C THR A 313 17.38 -16.38 5.17
N GLN A 314 18.29 -15.82 5.97
CA GLN A 314 18.16 -15.80 7.44
C GLN A 314 17.31 -14.63 7.95
N ASN A 315 16.81 -13.75 7.07
CA ASN A 315 15.92 -12.65 7.45
C ASN A 315 14.51 -13.18 7.67
N VAL A 316 13.83 -12.72 8.73
CA VAL A 316 12.38 -12.91 8.86
C VAL A 316 11.68 -11.93 7.93
N LEU A 317 10.92 -12.43 6.95
CA LEU A 317 10.12 -11.58 6.05
C LEU A 317 8.79 -11.24 6.71
N THR A 318 8.40 -9.96 6.69
CA THR A 318 7.08 -9.52 7.15
C THR A 318 6.11 -9.52 5.96
N ALA A 319 5.04 -10.31 6.05
CA ALA A 319 4.09 -10.57 4.97
C ALA A 319 2.63 -10.36 5.44
N ILE A 320 2.38 -9.22 6.08
CA ILE A 320 1.09 -8.93 6.73
C ILE A 320 0.03 -8.54 5.70
N GLY A 321 -1.18 -9.11 5.83
CA GLY A 321 -2.33 -8.79 4.99
C GLY A 321 -2.32 -9.42 3.60
N ASN A 322 -1.59 -10.53 3.39
CA ASN A 322 -1.59 -11.27 2.12
C ASN A 322 -2.49 -12.52 2.17
N GLN A 323 -2.99 -12.93 1.01
CA GLN A 323 -3.70 -14.19 0.81
C GLN A 323 -2.70 -15.25 0.32
N LEU A 324 -2.34 -16.20 1.19
CA LEU A 324 -1.28 -17.19 1.00
C LEU A 324 -1.71 -18.57 1.53
N ASP A 325 -1.30 -19.68 0.90
CA ASP A 325 -1.34 -21.00 1.56
C ASP A 325 -0.08 -21.20 2.42
N GLN A 326 -0.24 -21.20 3.74
CA GLN A 326 0.87 -21.39 4.69
C GLN A 326 1.59 -22.75 4.52
N LYS A 327 0.93 -23.79 3.99
CA LYS A 327 1.54 -25.10 3.71
C LYS A 327 2.50 -25.04 2.51
N LYS A 328 2.30 -24.06 1.64
CA LYS A 328 3.10 -23.80 0.44
C LYS A 328 4.28 -22.88 0.71
N ILE A 329 4.65 -22.63 1.97
CA ILE A 329 5.74 -21.73 2.33
C ILE A 329 6.99 -22.49 2.80
N ALA A 330 8.16 -21.93 2.51
CA ALA A 330 9.43 -22.31 3.10
C ALA A 330 10.18 -21.06 3.64
N GLY A 331 10.91 -21.22 4.74
CA GLY A 331 11.73 -20.18 5.36
C GLY A 331 11.02 -19.33 6.42
N LEU A 332 11.76 -18.35 6.96
CA LEU A 332 11.31 -17.50 8.07
C LEU A 332 10.39 -16.38 7.58
N ILE A 333 9.09 -16.47 7.88
CA ILE A 333 8.10 -15.46 7.46
C ILE A 333 7.09 -15.21 8.60
N ASN A 334 6.73 -13.95 8.81
CA ASN A 334 5.74 -13.49 9.78
C ASN A 334 4.47 -13.01 9.06
N PHE A 335 3.32 -13.60 9.42
CA PHE A 335 2.03 -13.45 8.72
C PHE A 335 0.96 -12.67 9.50
N ALA A 336 1.22 -12.27 10.74
CA ALA A 336 0.17 -11.90 11.69
C ALA A 336 -0.72 -10.73 11.23
N PRO A 337 -2.05 -10.75 11.45
CA PRO A 337 -2.74 -11.51 12.50
C PRO A 337 -3.80 -12.51 12.01
N GLY A 338 -3.83 -13.72 12.58
CA GLY A 338 -4.92 -14.69 12.35
C GLY A 338 -4.62 -16.13 12.79
N GLY A 339 -3.37 -16.59 12.68
CA GLY A 339 -2.91 -17.82 13.34
C GLY A 339 -2.72 -17.61 14.85
N ALA A 340 -2.70 -18.69 15.63
CA ALA A 340 -2.43 -18.61 17.08
C ALA A 340 -1.02 -18.04 17.32
N ILE A 341 -0.93 -16.78 17.75
CA ILE A 341 0.35 -16.07 17.85
C ILE A 341 1.07 -16.49 19.13
N ALA A 342 2.02 -17.41 19.00
CA ALA A 342 2.91 -17.81 20.07
C ALA A 342 4.05 -16.80 20.24
N PHE A 343 3.83 -15.77 21.05
CA PHE A 343 4.93 -14.90 21.51
C PHE A 343 5.86 -15.68 22.45
N SER A 344 7.16 -15.60 22.22
CA SER A 344 8.17 -16.41 22.92
C SER A 344 8.23 -16.15 24.43
N ASP A 345 8.08 -14.89 24.83
CA ASP A 345 8.12 -14.38 26.21
C ASP A 345 6.78 -14.44 26.96
N VAL A 346 5.76 -15.04 26.33
CA VAL A 346 4.41 -15.21 26.91
C VAL A 346 4.13 -16.67 27.26
N GLN A 347 4.98 -17.61 26.85
CA GLN A 347 4.84 -19.03 27.19
C GLN A 347 4.95 -19.23 28.72
N GLY A 348 3.93 -19.84 29.32
CA GLY A 348 3.85 -20.01 30.78
C GLY A 348 3.49 -18.73 31.55
N HIS A 349 3.31 -17.60 30.88
CA HIS A 349 2.92 -16.34 31.51
C HIS A 349 1.43 -16.34 31.89
N TRP A 350 1.06 -15.76 33.03
CA TRP A 350 -0.33 -15.76 33.54
C TRP A 350 -1.36 -15.18 32.55
N ALA A 351 -0.92 -14.23 31.71
CA ALA A 351 -1.76 -13.59 30.70
C ALA A 351 -1.77 -14.30 29.34
N GLN A 352 -1.13 -15.47 29.20
CA GLN A 352 -0.90 -16.13 27.92
C GLN A 352 -2.17 -16.27 27.08
N GLN A 353 -3.25 -16.81 27.66
CA GLN A 353 -4.49 -17.07 26.93
C GLN A 353 -5.15 -15.76 26.48
N TYR A 354 -5.19 -14.72 27.32
CA TYR A 354 -5.70 -13.39 26.93
C TYR A 354 -4.91 -12.79 25.78
N VAL A 355 -3.58 -12.85 25.86
CA VAL A 355 -2.69 -12.29 24.84
C VAL A 355 -2.85 -13.03 23.52
N GLN A 356 -2.81 -14.37 23.53
CA GLN A 356 -3.01 -15.20 22.34
C GLN A 356 -4.39 -14.96 21.71
N ALA A 357 -5.45 -14.85 22.52
CA ALA A 357 -6.81 -14.67 22.06
C ALA A 357 -7.09 -13.26 21.50
N LEU A 358 -6.44 -12.21 22.01
CA LEU A 358 -6.53 -10.87 21.41
C LEU A 358 -5.64 -10.72 20.17
N ALA A 359 -4.50 -11.40 20.14
CA ALA A 359 -3.55 -11.33 19.03
C ALA A 359 -4.07 -12.10 17.80
N SER A 360 -4.72 -13.26 18.00
CA SER A 360 -5.43 -13.97 16.92
C SER A 360 -6.62 -13.18 16.35
N ARG A 361 -7.21 -12.29 17.14
CA ARG A 361 -8.27 -11.34 16.72
C ARG A 361 -7.72 -10.04 16.10
N GLY A 362 -6.39 -9.87 15.99
CA GLY A 362 -5.76 -8.66 15.46
C GLY A 362 -5.96 -7.40 16.32
N ILE A 363 -6.33 -7.57 17.60
CA ILE A 363 -6.59 -6.46 18.54
C ILE A 363 -5.29 -5.94 19.15
N ILE A 364 -4.32 -6.83 19.38
CA ILE A 364 -2.98 -6.50 19.88
C ILE A 364 -1.91 -7.15 18.99
N THR A 365 -0.74 -6.53 18.95
CA THR A 365 0.45 -7.02 18.25
C THR A 365 1.66 -7.09 19.19
N GLY A 366 2.57 -8.00 18.87
CA GLY A 366 3.91 -8.06 19.48
C GLY A 366 4.93 -7.21 18.71
N PHE A 367 6.18 -7.41 19.05
CA PHE A 367 7.35 -6.73 18.48
C PHE A 367 7.96 -7.57 17.33
N PRO A 368 8.81 -6.97 16.47
CA PRO A 368 9.47 -7.68 15.37
C PRO A 368 10.39 -8.83 15.79
N ASP A 369 10.83 -8.84 17.05
CA ASP A 369 11.64 -9.89 17.69
C ASP A 369 10.82 -11.14 18.11
N GLY A 370 9.51 -11.16 17.85
CA GLY A 370 8.60 -12.26 18.22
C GLY A 370 8.10 -12.21 19.67
N THR A 371 8.46 -11.17 20.43
CA THR A 371 8.00 -10.98 21.81
C THR A 371 6.71 -10.17 21.91
N PHE A 372 6.00 -10.27 23.03
CA PHE A 372 4.89 -9.39 23.38
C PHE A 372 5.29 -8.31 24.39
N LYS A 373 6.34 -8.53 25.19
CA LYS A 373 6.77 -7.75 26.36
C LYS A 373 5.64 -7.56 27.37
N PRO A 374 5.13 -8.65 27.99
CA PRO A 374 3.94 -8.62 28.84
C PRO A 374 4.06 -7.68 30.05
N ASN A 375 5.28 -7.44 30.53
CA ASN A 375 5.55 -6.63 31.71
C ASN A 375 5.81 -5.14 31.40
N ASP A 376 5.97 -4.76 30.13
CA ASP A 376 6.22 -3.36 29.75
C ASP A 376 4.97 -2.49 29.98
N PRO A 377 5.12 -1.22 30.40
CA PRO A 377 4.01 -0.32 30.66
C PRO A 377 3.42 0.27 29.37
N VAL A 378 2.09 0.36 29.28
CA VAL A 378 1.35 0.84 28.10
C VAL A 378 1.23 2.37 28.10
N THR A 379 1.45 3.04 26.96
CA THR A 379 1.15 4.50 26.83
C THR A 379 -0.35 4.76 26.61
N ARG A 380 -0.83 5.95 26.95
CA ARG A 380 -2.22 6.36 26.70
C ARG A 380 -2.61 6.27 25.22
N ALA A 381 -1.71 6.59 24.30
CA ALA A 381 -1.94 6.42 22.85
C ALA A 381 -2.04 4.94 22.44
N GLN A 382 -1.17 4.07 22.97
CA GLN A 382 -1.25 2.63 22.75
C GLN A 382 -2.56 2.03 23.28
N PHE A 383 -2.99 2.45 24.47
CA PHE A 383 -4.28 2.02 25.02
C PHE A 383 -5.47 2.47 24.15
N ALA A 384 -5.46 3.72 23.66
CA ALA A 384 -6.47 4.20 22.73
C ALA A 384 -6.54 3.38 21.42
N ALA A 385 -5.38 2.96 20.89
CA ALA A 385 -5.31 2.10 19.70
C ALA A 385 -5.90 0.70 19.95
N ILE A 386 -5.64 0.10 21.12
CA ILE A 386 -6.23 -1.19 21.52
C ILE A 386 -7.75 -1.04 21.69
N VAL A 387 -8.24 0.03 22.30
CA VAL A 387 -9.68 0.34 22.42
C VAL A 387 -10.34 0.50 21.05
N LEU A 388 -9.74 1.24 20.11
CA LEU A 388 -10.22 1.36 18.74
C LEU A 388 -10.35 -0.01 18.07
N LYS A 389 -9.32 -0.86 18.16
CA LYS A 389 -9.32 -2.19 17.53
C LYS A 389 -10.31 -3.17 18.19
N ALA A 390 -10.46 -3.11 19.52
CA ALA A 390 -11.34 -4.02 20.26
C ALA A 390 -12.83 -3.68 20.11
N PHE A 391 -13.18 -2.38 20.11
CA PHE A 391 -14.58 -1.95 20.25
C PHE A 391 -15.13 -1.13 19.08
N ALA A 392 -14.26 -0.58 18.21
CA ALA A 392 -14.60 0.40 17.18
C ALA A 392 -15.63 1.47 17.64
N PRO A 393 -15.32 2.27 18.70
CA PRO A 393 -16.32 3.09 19.37
C PRO A 393 -17.06 4.07 18.45
N ALA A 394 -18.38 4.00 18.46
CA ALA A 394 -19.25 4.99 17.82
C ALA A 394 -19.11 6.36 18.52
N PRO A 395 -19.13 7.49 17.78
CA PRO A 395 -18.96 8.81 18.37
C PRO A 395 -20.20 9.24 19.16
N LYS A 396 -20.03 9.45 20.46
CA LYS A 396 -21.03 9.99 21.40
C LYS A 396 -20.77 11.47 21.71
N ASN A 397 -19.50 11.84 21.83
CA ASN A 397 -19.04 13.19 22.09
C ASN A 397 -18.59 13.91 20.80
N ALA A 398 -18.60 15.25 20.86
CA ALA A 398 -17.98 16.10 19.85
C ALA A 398 -16.47 15.78 19.68
N ALA A 399 -15.91 16.09 18.50
CA ALA A 399 -14.48 15.93 18.27
C ALA A 399 -13.67 16.91 19.14
N VAL A 400 -12.57 16.43 19.71
CA VAL A 400 -11.72 17.23 20.60
C VAL A 400 -10.38 17.46 19.92
N ASN A 401 -9.94 18.72 19.85
CA ASN A 401 -8.62 19.05 19.33
C ASN A 401 -7.64 19.15 20.50
N PHE A 402 -6.84 18.10 20.69
CA PHE A 402 -5.80 18.09 21.73
C PHE A 402 -4.55 18.82 21.25
N SER A 403 -4.04 19.77 22.04
CA SER A 403 -2.91 20.63 21.66
C SER A 403 -1.58 19.89 21.51
N ASP A 404 -1.45 18.72 22.14
CA ASP A 404 -0.29 17.83 22.12
C ASP A 404 -0.46 16.60 21.21
N VAL A 405 -1.51 16.55 20.37
CA VAL A 405 -1.74 15.47 19.40
C VAL A 405 -1.90 16.03 17.99
N SER A 406 -0.81 16.04 17.23
CA SER A 406 -0.81 16.41 15.81
C SER A 406 -1.74 15.51 14.98
N SER A 407 -2.40 16.06 13.95
CA SER A 407 -3.18 15.28 12.98
C SER A 407 -2.35 14.25 12.19
N ARG A 408 -1.01 14.39 12.20
CA ARG A 408 -0.06 13.43 11.61
C ARG A 408 0.49 12.42 12.62
N TYR A 409 0.13 12.52 13.90
CA TYR A 409 0.56 11.55 14.92
C TYR A 409 -0.12 10.19 14.67
N TRP A 410 0.64 9.10 14.75
CA TRP A 410 0.16 7.74 14.43
C TRP A 410 -1.11 7.35 15.21
N GLY A 411 -1.23 7.81 16.47
CA GLY A 411 -2.36 7.54 17.33
C GLY A 411 -3.55 8.49 17.15
N PHE A 412 -3.49 9.51 16.28
CA PHE A 412 -4.51 10.56 16.20
C PHE A 412 -5.93 10.03 16.01
N ALA A 413 -6.13 9.11 15.05
CA ALA A 413 -7.44 8.51 14.78
C ALA A 413 -7.94 7.65 15.96
N ALA A 414 -7.04 6.91 16.62
CA ALA A 414 -7.36 6.11 17.80
C ALA A 414 -7.74 6.96 19.01
N ILE A 415 -6.98 8.03 19.26
CA ILE A 415 -7.24 9.01 20.32
C ILE A 415 -8.58 9.69 20.09
N GLN A 416 -8.86 10.14 18.86
CA GLN A 416 -10.16 10.74 18.52
C GLN A 416 -11.32 9.75 18.68
N SER A 417 -11.17 8.49 18.25
CA SER A 417 -12.23 7.47 18.42
C SER A 417 -12.47 7.15 19.89
N ALA A 418 -11.42 6.91 20.68
CA ALA A 418 -11.55 6.64 22.11
C ALA A 418 -12.13 7.83 22.90
N ALA A 419 -11.78 9.07 22.52
CA ALA A 419 -12.32 10.26 23.16
C ALA A 419 -13.79 10.52 22.79
N ARG A 420 -14.11 10.44 21.50
CA ARG A 420 -15.48 10.61 21.02
C ARG A 420 -16.40 9.48 21.47
N GLY A 421 -15.90 8.27 21.62
CA GLY A 421 -16.64 7.12 22.14
C GLY A 421 -16.83 7.10 23.67
N GLY A 422 -16.29 8.09 24.40
CA GLY A 422 -16.43 8.17 25.86
C GLY A 422 -15.49 7.25 26.66
N PHE A 423 -14.58 6.54 26.00
CA PHE A 423 -13.59 5.69 26.67
C PHE A 423 -12.49 6.52 27.35
N MET A 424 -12.01 7.59 26.72
CA MET A 424 -10.90 8.39 27.26
C MET A 424 -11.22 9.88 27.29
N ALA A 425 -10.64 10.58 28.27
CA ALA A 425 -10.69 12.04 28.32
C ALA A 425 -9.26 12.61 28.27
N GLY A 426 -9.16 13.86 27.81
CA GLY A 426 -7.97 14.68 28.01
C GLY A 426 -7.86 15.22 29.44
N PHE A 427 -6.78 15.93 29.70
CA PHE A 427 -6.50 16.64 30.93
C PHE A 427 -6.90 18.13 30.81
N PRO A 428 -7.06 18.85 31.94
CA PRO A 428 -7.15 20.31 31.94
C PRO A 428 -6.03 20.95 31.11
N GLY A 429 -6.36 22.03 30.39
CA GLY A 429 -5.48 22.65 29.40
C GLY A 429 -5.53 22.02 27.99
N GLY A 430 -6.46 21.10 27.72
CA GLY A 430 -6.70 20.59 26.37
C GLY A 430 -5.64 19.61 25.85
N THR A 431 -4.95 18.89 26.74
CA THR A 431 -3.91 17.92 26.40
C THR A 431 -4.39 16.48 26.55
N PHE A 432 -3.92 15.55 25.72
CA PHE A 432 -4.21 14.11 25.86
C PHE A 432 -3.09 13.34 26.57
N ARG A 433 -1.85 13.83 26.50
CA ARG A 433 -0.60 13.22 26.98
C ARG A 433 -0.37 11.82 26.39
N PRO A 434 -0.18 11.72 25.06
CA PRO A 434 -0.18 10.44 24.35
C PRO A 434 0.91 9.46 24.81
N GLU A 435 2.11 9.96 25.11
CA GLU A 435 3.26 9.14 25.55
C GLU A 435 3.29 8.84 27.06
N GLN A 436 2.41 9.47 27.84
CA GLN A 436 2.31 9.16 29.27
C GLN A 436 1.84 7.71 29.46
N ARG A 437 2.51 6.97 30.34
CA ARG A 437 2.09 5.62 30.74
C ARG A 437 0.74 5.69 31.46
N ILE A 438 -0.16 4.76 31.13
CA ILE A 438 -1.53 4.78 31.65
C ILE A 438 -1.58 4.07 33.02
N PRO A 439 -2.01 4.74 34.11
CA PRO A 439 -2.21 4.07 35.39
C PRO A 439 -3.30 3.00 35.27
N LYS A 440 -3.15 1.89 36.01
CA LYS A 440 -4.10 0.77 36.03
C LYS A 440 -5.53 1.20 36.35
N VAL A 441 -5.72 2.14 37.27
CA VAL A 441 -7.04 2.70 37.56
C VAL A 441 -7.66 3.43 36.36
N GLN A 442 -6.86 4.15 35.56
CA GLN A 442 -7.36 4.88 34.40
C GLN A 442 -7.80 3.94 33.27
N SER A 443 -7.09 2.82 33.02
CA SER A 443 -7.48 1.88 31.97
C SER A 443 -8.83 1.20 32.27
N LEU A 444 -9.10 0.87 33.54
CA LEU A 444 -10.36 0.26 33.95
C LEU A 444 -11.52 1.26 34.01
N VAL A 445 -11.29 2.50 34.48
CA VAL A 445 -12.30 3.58 34.39
C VAL A 445 -12.63 3.88 32.93
N ALA A 446 -11.64 3.86 32.03
CA ALA A 446 -11.85 4.10 30.60
C ALA A 446 -12.79 3.05 29.98
N LEU A 447 -12.61 1.77 30.30
CA LEU A 447 -13.51 0.70 29.86
C LEU A 447 -14.90 0.85 30.50
N SER A 448 -14.97 1.15 31.79
CA SER A 448 -16.23 1.31 32.51
C SER A 448 -17.10 2.46 31.99
N ASN A 449 -16.46 3.56 31.56
CA ASN A 449 -17.17 4.73 31.03
C ASN A 449 -17.57 4.49 29.57
N GLY A 450 -16.64 4.03 28.71
CA GLY A 450 -16.92 3.83 27.29
C GLY A 450 -17.97 2.75 26.99
N LEU A 451 -18.02 1.71 27.83
CA LEU A 451 -19.00 0.62 27.78
C LEU A 451 -20.22 0.87 28.70
N GLU A 452 -20.36 2.08 29.26
CA GLU A 452 -21.56 2.55 30.00
C GLU A 452 -22.03 1.61 31.10
N PHE A 453 -21.11 1.17 31.94
CA PHE A 453 -21.40 0.21 33.01
C PHE A 453 -22.28 0.75 34.15
N GLY A 454 -22.53 2.05 34.18
CA GLY A 454 -23.31 2.71 35.24
C GLY A 454 -22.58 2.75 36.58
N ALA A 455 -23.31 3.03 37.65
CA ALA A 455 -22.77 2.96 39.01
C ALA A 455 -22.59 1.50 39.45
N GLY A 456 -21.43 1.18 40.02
CA GLY A 456 -21.18 -0.11 40.65
C GLY A 456 -21.43 -0.06 42.15
N ASP A 457 -21.76 -1.20 42.75
CA ASP A 457 -21.92 -1.32 44.21
C ASP A 457 -20.59 -1.06 44.95
N PRO A 458 -20.48 0.00 45.78
CA PRO A 458 -19.26 0.31 46.52
C PRO A 458 -18.81 -0.78 47.48
N SER A 459 -19.71 -1.68 47.93
CA SER A 459 -19.35 -2.81 48.80
C SER A 459 -18.30 -3.71 48.14
N LEU A 460 -18.32 -3.79 46.80
CA LEU A 460 -17.43 -4.63 46.01
C LEU A 460 -15.96 -4.22 46.11
N LEU A 461 -15.68 -2.97 46.51
CA LEU A 461 -14.32 -2.46 46.72
C LEU A 461 -13.64 -3.08 47.95
N SER A 462 -14.39 -3.66 48.88
CA SER A 462 -13.84 -4.40 50.05
C SER A 462 -12.97 -5.61 49.65
N ARG A 463 -13.05 -6.07 48.39
CA ARG A 463 -12.17 -7.09 47.83
C ARG A 463 -10.72 -6.62 47.63
N PHE A 464 -10.46 -5.31 47.70
CA PHE A 464 -9.12 -4.74 47.54
C PHE A 464 -8.54 -4.30 48.90
N GLN A 465 -7.40 -4.88 49.26
CA GLN A 465 -6.66 -4.54 50.49
C GLN A 465 -6.19 -3.07 50.46
N ASP A 466 -5.92 -2.55 49.27
CA ASP A 466 -5.52 -1.17 48.98
C ASP A 466 -6.67 -0.30 48.44
N ALA A 467 -7.93 -0.64 48.73
CA ALA A 467 -9.11 0.15 48.32
C ALA A 467 -9.03 1.63 48.74
N ALA A 468 -8.35 1.92 49.84
CA ALA A 468 -8.08 3.29 50.32
C ALA A 468 -7.32 4.13 49.28
N SER A 469 -6.40 3.52 48.53
CA SER A 469 -5.59 4.18 47.50
C SER A 469 -6.33 4.42 46.17
N ILE A 470 -7.56 3.91 46.02
CA ILE A 470 -8.40 4.17 44.84
C ILE A 470 -8.94 5.61 44.94
N PRO A 471 -8.60 6.51 43.98
CA PRO A 471 -9.08 7.88 43.97
C PRO A 471 -10.60 7.96 43.97
N THR A 472 -11.19 8.92 44.68
CA THR A 472 -12.65 9.03 44.86
C THR A 472 -13.42 9.02 43.54
N TRP A 473 -12.92 9.71 42.51
CA TRP A 473 -13.52 9.75 41.17
C TRP A 473 -13.54 8.38 40.46
N ALA A 474 -12.66 7.46 40.83
CA ALA A 474 -12.55 6.13 40.23
C ALA A 474 -13.37 5.06 40.96
N ARG A 475 -13.81 5.31 42.21
CA ARG A 475 -14.41 4.27 43.07
C ARG A 475 -15.63 3.59 42.46
N SER A 476 -16.58 4.37 41.94
CA SER A 476 -17.79 3.82 41.30
C SER A 476 -17.49 3.06 39.98
N PRO A 477 -16.70 3.61 39.03
CA PRO A 477 -16.26 2.85 37.85
C PRO A 477 -15.48 1.56 38.16
N ILE A 478 -14.59 1.57 39.16
CA ILE A 478 -13.86 0.35 39.56
C ILE A 478 -14.79 -0.67 40.21
N ALA A 479 -15.77 -0.24 41.02
CA ALA A 479 -16.82 -1.13 41.51
C ALA A 479 -17.61 -1.76 40.35
N ALA A 480 -17.98 -0.96 39.34
CA ALA A 480 -18.77 -1.41 38.18
C ALA A 480 -18.01 -2.40 37.28
N ALA A 481 -16.70 -2.16 37.08
CA ALA A 481 -15.80 -3.09 36.40
C ALA A 481 -15.56 -4.38 37.21
N THR A 482 -15.52 -4.29 38.54
CA THR A 482 -15.41 -5.45 39.44
C THR A 482 -16.68 -6.31 39.39
N GLN A 483 -17.86 -5.68 39.40
CA GLN A 483 -19.16 -6.35 39.28
C GLN A 483 -19.30 -7.13 37.97
N ARG A 484 -18.63 -6.67 36.91
CA ARG A 484 -18.58 -7.30 35.58
C ARG A 484 -17.38 -8.21 35.37
N GLN A 485 -16.62 -8.52 36.42
CA GLN A 485 -15.47 -9.44 36.38
C GLN A 485 -14.34 -9.01 35.41
N ILE A 486 -14.21 -7.70 35.16
CA ILE A 486 -13.20 -7.14 34.25
C ILE A 486 -11.87 -6.86 34.96
N VAL A 487 -11.90 -6.68 36.28
CA VAL A 487 -10.68 -6.46 37.07
C VAL A 487 -9.92 -7.78 37.23
N VAL A 488 -8.70 -7.82 36.71
CA VAL A 488 -7.77 -8.96 36.82
C VAL A 488 -6.53 -8.53 37.60
N ASN A 489 -6.23 -9.21 38.70
CA ASN A 489 -5.15 -8.87 39.62
C ASN A 489 -4.17 -10.03 39.76
N TYR A 490 -2.96 -9.85 39.21
CA TYR A 490 -1.84 -10.79 39.32
C TYR A 490 -0.68 -10.17 40.11
N PRO A 491 0.04 -10.94 40.96
CA PRO A 491 -0.28 -12.31 41.38
C PRO A 491 -1.35 -12.36 42.48
N THR A 492 -1.53 -11.27 43.22
CA THR A 492 -2.40 -11.19 44.40
C THR A 492 -3.76 -10.60 44.02
N VAL A 493 -4.80 -11.44 43.97
CA VAL A 493 -6.18 -11.05 43.57
C VAL A 493 -6.70 -9.85 44.36
N GLY A 494 -6.42 -9.79 45.67
CA GLY A 494 -6.84 -8.71 46.56
C GLY A 494 -6.00 -7.43 46.49
N GLN A 495 -4.99 -7.33 45.64
CA GLN A 495 -4.13 -6.14 45.52
C GLN A 495 -4.38 -5.43 44.18
N PHE A 496 -4.99 -4.25 44.22
CA PHE A 496 -5.38 -3.52 43.01
C PHE A 496 -4.22 -2.75 42.38
N ASN A 497 -3.40 -2.07 43.19
CA ASN A 497 -2.32 -1.16 42.78
C ASN A 497 -2.80 -0.03 41.83
N PRO A 498 -3.77 0.81 42.25
CA PRO A 498 -4.49 1.74 41.36
C PRO A 498 -3.59 2.69 40.57
N ASN A 499 -2.57 3.23 41.24
CA ASN A 499 -1.73 4.32 40.73
C ASN A 499 -0.45 3.83 40.03
N ARG A 500 -0.22 2.51 39.96
CA ARG A 500 0.88 1.91 39.21
C ARG A 500 0.53 1.89 37.72
N ASP A 501 1.52 2.08 36.85
CA ASP A 501 1.34 1.93 35.40
C ASP A 501 0.78 0.56 35.04
N ALA A 502 -0.13 0.49 34.07
CA ALA A 502 -0.70 -0.76 33.58
C ALA A 502 0.29 -1.47 32.63
N THR A 503 0.55 -2.75 32.88
CA THR A 503 1.38 -3.56 31.96
C THR A 503 0.61 -4.00 30.73
N ARG A 504 1.31 -4.37 29.66
CA ARG A 504 0.72 -4.93 28.44
C ARG A 504 -0.12 -6.19 28.71
N ALA A 505 0.31 -7.03 29.65
CA ALA A 505 -0.43 -8.21 30.10
C ALA A 505 -1.76 -7.86 30.81
N GLU A 506 -1.74 -6.88 31.71
CA GLU A 506 -2.95 -6.41 32.39
C GLU A 506 -3.93 -5.75 31.43
N VAL A 507 -3.45 -4.88 30.53
CA VAL A 507 -4.30 -4.28 29.49
C VAL A 507 -4.92 -5.35 28.59
N ALA A 508 -4.16 -6.38 28.20
CA ALA A 508 -4.71 -7.51 27.45
C ALA A 508 -5.81 -8.25 28.24
N ALA A 509 -5.60 -8.51 29.53
CA ALA A 509 -6.60 -9.15 30.38
C ALA A 509 -7.88 -8.30 30.53
N PHE A 510 -7.76 -7.00 30.80
CA PHE A 510 -8.92 -6.10 30.94
C PHE A 510 -9.72 -5.96 29.65
N ILE A 511 -9.03 -5.81 28.51
CA ILE A 511 -9.68 -5.70 27.20
C ILE A 511 -10.39 -7.01 26.85
N TYR A 512 -9.78 -8.16 27.13
CA TYR A 512 -10.43 -9.45 26.88
C TYR A 512 -11.66 -9.65 27.77
N GLN A 513 -11.57 -9.41 29.08
CA GLN A 513 -12.74 -9.53 29.97
C GLN A 513 -13.84 -8.51 29.62
N ALA A 514 -13.48 -7.31 29.15
CA ALA A 514 -14.45 -6.33 28.66
C ALA A 514 -15.15 -6.80 27.36
N LEU A 515 -14.47 -7.57 26.49
CA LEU A 515 -15.12 -8.24 25.36
C LEU A 515 -16.05 -9.37 25.80
N VAL A 516 -15.66 -10.16 26.81
CA VAL A 516 -16.52 -11.21 27.41
C VAL A 516 -17.78 -10.59 28.03
N SER A 517 -17.63 -9.55 28.86
CA SER A 517 -18.75 -8.81 29.46
C SER A 517 -19.64 -8.11 28.42
N ALA A 518 -19.16 -7.89 27.20
CA ALA A 518 -19.93 -7.33 26.08
C ALA A 518 -20.51 -8.40 25.14
N GLY A 519 -20.38 -9.69 25.47
CA GLY A 519 -20.86 -10.81 24.63
C GLY A 519 -20.07 -11.02 23.33
N LYS A 520 -18.85 -10.46 23.23
CA LYS A 520 -17.98 -10.49 22.03
C LYS A 520 -16.85 -11.53 22.11
N ALA A 521 -16.72 -12.24 23.23
CA ALA A 521 -15.72 -13.29 23.42
C ALA A 521 -16.21 -14.33 24.44
N GLU A 522 -15.70 -15.56 24.32
CA GLU A 522 -15.91 -16.62 25.31
C GLU A 522 -15.05 -16.39 26.55
N ALA A 523 -15.56 -16.76 27.73
CA ALA A 523 -14.86 -16.57 28.99
C ALA A 523 -13.57 -17.42 29.07
N ILE A 524 -12.45 -16.77 29.38
CA ILE A 524 -11.20 -17.46 29.74
C ILE A 524 -11.21 -17.70 31.25
N SER A 525 -11.08 -18.96 31.66
CA SER A 525 -10.94 -19.33 33.07
C SER A 525 -9.59 -18.83 33.60
N SER A 526 -9.60 -18.07 34.69
CA SER A 526 -8.40 -17.50 35.27
C SER A 526 -8.58 -17.24 36.77
N PRO A 527 -7.66 -17.72 37.63
CA PRO A 527 -7.75 -17.53 39.08
C PRO A 527 -7.48 -16.08 39.53
N TYR A 528 -7.13 -15.19 38.59
CA TYR A 528 -6.77 -13.79 38.84
C TYR A 528 -7.94 -12.81 38.65
N VAL A 529 -9.11 -13.30 38.21
CA VAL A 529 -10.32 -12.48 38.02
C VAL A 529 -10.96 -12.16 39.36
N VAL A 530 -11.16 -10.87 39.64
CA VAL A 530 -11.74 -10.40 40.90
C VAL A 530 -13.26 -10.50 40.80
N GLY A 531 -13.87 -11.31 41.67
CA GLY A 531 -15.33 -11.48 41.73
C GLY A 531 -15.85 -12.85 41.30
N VAL A 532 -14.99 -13.83 41.08
CA VAL A 532 -15.39 -15.25 41.04
C VAL A 532 -15.56 -15.73 42.48
N ALA A 533 -16.74 -16.26 42.83
CA ALA A 533 -16.92 -16.97 44.09
C ALA A 533 -16.10 -18.28 44.06
N ARG A 534 -15.43 -18.61 45.17
CA ARG A 534 -14.84 -19.94 45.38
C ARG A 534 -15.85 -20.85 46.05
#